data_AF-A0A822EVS8-F1
#
_entry.id   AF-A0A822EVS8-F1
#
_cell.length_a   1.000
_cell.length_b   1.000
_cell.length_c   1.000
_cell.angle_alpha   90.00
_cell.angle_beta   90.00
_cell.angle_gamma   90.00
#
_symmetry.space_group_name_H-M   'P 1'
#
loop_
_entity.id
_entity.type
_entity.pdbx_description
1 polymer ?
#
loop_
_entity_poly.entity_id
_entity_poly.type
_entity_poly.pdbx_seq_one_letter_code
_entity_poly.pdbx_strand_id
1 'polypeptide(L)'
;NNKSDITINDANELVTNFQLLVNMSDYAEQIRLLTLVPKAWGRVKTSTFFGCTDHQARYGIYLRDADQVLSYPIDCRGNLPFDPFIEQTVFNFYHTDEINYRNITFAFIE
;
A
#
# COMPACT_ATOMS: atom_id res chain seq x y z
N ASN A 1 -33.24 -5.68 -17.28
CA ASN A 1 -32.25 -5.01 -16.40
C ASN A 1 -32.30 -5.63 -15.02
N ASN A 2 -31.65 -6.79 -14.83
CA ASN A 2 -31.47 -7.38 -13.50
C ASN A 2 -30.34 -6.62 -12.82
N LYS A 3 -30.70 -5.66 -11.98
CA LYS A 3 -29.77 -5.10 -10.99
C LYS A 3 -29.57 -6.24 -9.99
N SER A 4 -28.44 -6.93 -10.05
CA SER A 4 -28.07 -7.92 -9.04
C SER A 4 -27.85 -7.15 -7.74
N ASP A 5 -28.84 -7.14 -6.87
CA ASP A 5 -28.74 -6.50 -5.57
C ASP A 5 -27.71 -7.26 -4.74
N ILE A 6 -26.60 -6.59 -4.42
CA ILE A 6 -25.62 -7.09 -3.44
C ILE A 6 -26.35 -7.25 -2.12
N THR A 7 -26.32 -8.46 -1.57
CA THR A 7 -26.85 -8.71 -0.24
C THR A 7 -25.88 -8.20 0.82
N ILE A 8 -26.37 -8.04 2.05
CA ILE A 8 -25.51 -7.69 3.19
C ILE A 8 -24.44 -8.76 3.41
N ASN A 9 -24.77 -10.03 3.15
CA ASN A 9 -23.81 -11.14 3.27
C ASN A 9 -22.69 -11.02 2.26
N ASP A 10 -23.00 -10.71 0.99
CA ASP A 10 -21.98 -10.52 -0.05
C ASP A 10 -21.06 -9.35 0.30
N ALA A 11 -21.61 -8.25 0.83
CA ALA A 11 -20.82 -7.12 1.28
C ALA A 11 -19.87 -7.48 2.44
N ASN A 12 -20.35 -8.25 3.42
CA ASN A 12 -19.53 -8.71 4.54
C ASN A 12 -18.42 -9.66 4.09
N GLU A 13 -18.73 -10.57 3.17
CA GLU A 13 -17.75 -11.49 2.59
C GLU A 13 -16.66 -10.72 1.83
N LEU A 14 -17.03 -9.76 0.98
CA LEU A 14 -16.09 -8.91 0.26
C LEU A 14 -15.16 -8.14 1.21
N VAL A 15 -15.72 -7.56 2.27
CA VAL A 15 -14.93 -6.81 3.27
C VAL A 15 -13.98 -7.74 4.03
N THR A 16 -14.43 -8.94 4.38
CA THR A 16 -13.61 -9.94 5.06
C THR A 16 -12.47 -10.43 4.16
N ASN A 17 -12.77 -10.76 2.91
CA ASN A 17 -11.78 -11.20 1.93
C ASN A 17 -10.77 -10.09 1.61
N PHE A 18 -11.22 -8.83 1.58
CA PHE A 18 -10.32 -7.69 1.40
C PHE A 18 -9.35 -7.54 2.58
N GLN A 19 -9.83 -7.70 3.81
CA GLN A 19 -8.99 -7.70 5.00
C GLN A 19 -7.95 -8.84 4.97
N LEU A 20 -8.37 -10.05 4.57
CA LEU A 20 -7.48 -11.20 4.40
C LEU A 20 -6.41 -10.92 3.33
N LEU A 21 -6.82 -10.34 2.20
CA LEU A 21 -5.91 -10.00 1.11
C LEU A 21 -4.82 -9.03 1.59
N VAL A 22 -5.19 -7.98 2.34
CA VAL A 22 -4.22 -7.06 2.94
C VAL A 22 -3.25 -7.84 3.84
N ASN A 23 -3.75 -8.69 4.73
CA ASN A 23 -2.91 -9.44 5.68
C ASN A 23 -1.95 -10.44 5.02
N MET A 24 -2.33 -11.01 3.88
CA MET A 24 -1.51 -11.97 3.14
C MET A 24 -0.52 -11.32 2.17
N SER A 25 -0.68 -10.03 1.92
CA SER A 25 0.13 -9.28 0.96
C SER A 25 1.46 -8.83 1.57
N ASP A 26 2.45 -8.55 0.72
CA ASP A 26 3.68 -7.89 1.16
C ASP A 26 3.42 -6.42 1.53
N TYR A 27 4.45 -5.75 2.06
CA TYR A 27 4.32 -4.37 2.53
C TYR A 27 3.86 -3.40 1.42
N ALA A 28 4.39 -3.53 0.19
CA ALA A 28 4.07 -2.61 -0.89
C ALA A 28 2.61 -2.80 -1.35
N GLU A 29 2.19 -4.04 -1.47
CA GLU A 29 0.82 -4.39 -1.84
C GLU A 29 -0.17 -4.04 -0.71
N GLN A 30 0.20 -4.21 0.56
CA GLN A 30 -0.58 -3.71 1.68
C GLN A 30 -0.85 -2.20 1.56
N ILE A 31 0.18 -1.39 1.29
CA ILE A 31 0.02 0.06 1.09
C ILE A 31 -0.91 0.35 -0.08
N ARG A 32 -0.73 -0.34 -1.21
CA ARG A 32 -1.58 -0.17 -2.40
C ARG A 32 -3.03 -0.48 -2.10
N LEU A 33 -3.31 -1.60 -1.44
CA LEU A 33 -4.67 -2.00 -1.07
C LEU A 33 -5.29 -0.99 -0.09
N LEU A 34 -4.50 -0.46 0.86
CA LEU A 34 -4.97 0.57 1.80
C LEU A 34 -5.40 1.87 1.11
N THR A 35 -4.99 2.13 -0.14
CA THR A 35 -5.50 3.28 -0.92
C THR A 35 -6.99 3.14 -1.30
N LEU A 36 -7.53 1.92 -1.32
CA LEU A 36 -8.92 1.63 -1.65
C LEU A 36 -9.88 1.85 -0.47
N VAL A 37 -9.34 2.11 0.71
CA VAL A 37 -10.13 2.31 1.94
C VAL A 37 -11.00 3.57 1.82
N PRO A 38 -12.27 3.55 2.31
CA PRO A 38 -13.17 4.68 2.19
C PRO A 38 -12.58 5.99 2.72
N LYS A 39 -12.81 7.11 2.03
CA LYS A 39 -12.32 8.44 2.44
C LYS A 39 -12.77 8.86 3.85
N ALA A 40 -13.95 8.41 4.26
CA ALA A 40 -14.48 8.67 5.61
C ALA A 40 -13.73 7.93 6.73
N TRP A 41 -12.90 6.92 6.39
CA TRP A 41 -12.11 6.21 7.38
C TRP A 41 -10.82 6.96 7.62
N GLY A 42 -10.63 7.41 8.86
CA GLY A 42 -9.38 7.98 9.33
C GLY A 42 -8.36 6.90 9.72
N ARG A 43 -7.13 7.34 9.96
CA ARG A 43 -5.97 6.51 10.34
C ARG A 43 -6.31 5.41 11.35
N VAL A 44 -6.87 5.77 12.51
CA VAL A 44 -7.12 4.84 13.62
C VAL A 44 -8.08 3.73 13.21
N LYS A 45 -9.13 4.08 12.46
CA LYS A 45 -10.12 3.08 12.02
C LYS A 45 -9.50 2.12 11.02
N THR A 46 -8.72 2.64 10.09
CA THR A 46 -8.00 1.84 9.09
C THR A 46 -7.00 0.90 9.74
N SER A 47 -6.13 1.37 10.65
CA SER A 47 -5.14 0.52 11.31
C SER A 47 -5.80 -0.55 12.19
N THR A 48 -6.83 -0.18 12.96
CA THR A 48 -7.58 -1.14 13.79
C THR A 48 -8.27 -2.21 12.94
N PHE A 49 -8.92 -1.81 11.85
CA PHE A 49 -9.68 -2.74 11.02
C PHE A 49 -8.76 -3.69 10.25
N PHE A 50 -7.71 -3.17 9.61
CA PHE A 50 -6.80 -4.00 8.80
C PHE A 50 -5.68 -4.65 9.60
N GLY A 51 -5.54 -4.36 10.90
CA GLY A 51 -4.43 -4.89 11.72
C GLY A 51 -3.06 -4.41 11.25
N CYS A 52 -2.98 -3.28 10.54
CA CYS A 52 -1.75 -2.71 10.02
C CYS A 52 -1.20 -1.62 10.95
N THR A 53 0.05 -1.21 10.71
CA THR A 53 0.65 -0.12 11.49
C THR A 53 -0.02 1.22 11.17
N ASP A 54 0.02 2.14 12.15
CA ASP A 54 -0.46 3.51 11.96
C ASP A 54 0.27 4.23 10.81
N HIS A 55 1.54 3.88 10.58
CA HIS A 55 2.34 4.36 9.46
C HIS A 55 1.74 3.90 8.12
N GLN A 56 1.46 2.60 7.97
CA GLN A 56 0.88 2.06 6.75
C GLN A 56 -0.50 2.67 6.45
N ALA A 57 -1.34 2.77 7.47
CA ALA A 57 -2.65 3.41 7.35
C ALA A 57 -2.54 4.88 6.90
N ARG A 58 -1.61 5.65 7.49
CA ARG A 58 -1.37 7.05 7.10
C ARG A 58 -0.85 7.15 5.67
N TYR A 59 0.08 6.29 5.28
CA TYR A 59 0.70 6.34 3.97
C TYR A 59 -0.28 5.93 2.84
N GLY A 60 -1.08 4.89 3.05
CA GLY A 60 -2.13 4.52 2.09
C GLY A 60 -3.19 5.62 1.91
N ILE A 61 -3.59 6.29 3.00
CA ILE A 61 -4.50 7.44 2.95
C ILE A 61 -3.87 8.60 2.17
N TYR A 62 -2.61 8.92 2.45
CA TYR A 62 -1.87 9.97 1.75
C TYR A 62 -1.82 9.71 0.23
N LEU A 63 -1.45 8.49 -0.17
CA LEU A 63 -1.36 8.11 -1.58
C LEU A 63 -2.72 8.18 -2.29
N ARG A 64 -3.80 7.74 -1.62
CA ARG A 64 -5.17 7.88 -2.13
C ARG A 64 -5.54 9.33 -2.37
N ASP A 65 -5.25 10.20 -1.41
CA ASP A 65 -5.64 11.62 -1.49
C ASP A 65 -4.81 12.39 -2.53
N ALA A 66 -3.61 11.89 -2.84
CA ALA A 66 -2.76 12.39 -3.92
C ALA A 66 -3.05 11.78 -5.30
N ASP A 67 -4.05 10.89 -5.43
CA ASP A 67 -4.32 10.07 -6.62
C ASP A 67 -3.08 9.28 -7.12
N GLN A 68 -2.14 8.99 -6.21
CA GLN A 68 -0.89 8.25 -6.47
C GLN A 68 -1.07 6.74 -6.23
N VAL A 69 -2.21 6.19 -6.62
CA VAL A 69 -2.47 4.75 -6.52
C VAL A 69 -1.40 4.04 -7.36
N LEU A 70 -0.44 3.41 -6.68
CA LEU A 70 0.60 2.62 -7.31
C LEU A 70 -0.10 1.58 -8.20
N SER A 71 -0.03 1.75 -9.52
CA SER A 71 -0.40 0.69 -10.45
C SER A 71 0.46 -0.52 -10.13
N TYR A 72 -0.17 -1.66 -9.80
CA TYR A 72 0.56 -2.92 -9.73
C TYR A 72 1.26 -3.10 -11.07
N PRO A 73 2.55 -3.49 -11.09
CA PRO A 73 3.31 -3.52 -12.32
C PRO A 73 2.63 -4.44 -13.34
N ILE A 74 2.32 -3.88 -14.51
CA ILE A 74 2.31 -4.63 -15.75
C ILE A 74 3.69 -5.29 -15.79
N ASP A 75 3.78 -6.62 -15.79
CA ASP A 75 5.01 -7.40 -15.80
C ASP A 75 6.20 -6.67 -16.46
N CYS A 76 7.00 -5.93 -15.68
CA CYS A 76 8.25 -5.37 -16.15
C CYS A 76 9.30 -6.48 -16.04
N ARG A 77 9.20 -7.48 -16.91
CA ARG A 77 10.33 -8.35 -17.26
C ARG A 77 11.38 -7.51 -17.99
N GLY A 78 12.11 -6.71 -17.24
CA GLY A 78 13.20 -5.90 -17.73
C GLY A 78 13.77 -5.09 -16.59
N ASN A 79 15.00 -5.43 -16.18
CA ASN A 79 15.83 -4.57 -15.35
C ASN A 79 16.04 -3.24 -16.10
N LEU A 80 15.08 -2.33 -16.00
CA LEU A 80 15.29 -0.94 -16.36
C LEU A 80 16.06 -0.31 -15.20
N PRO A 81 17.26 0.24 -15.45
CA PRO A 81 18.00 0.95 -14.41
C PRO A 81 17.11 2.07 -13.87
N PHE A 82 17.04 2.18 -12.55
CA PHE A 82 16.31 3.25 -11.90
C PHE A 82 16.86 4.61 -12.34
N ASP A 83 15.95 5.57 -12.52
CA ASP A 83 16.34 6.96 -12.73
C ASP A 83 17.10 7.45 -11.49
N PRO A 84 18.35 7.96 -11.63
CA PRO A 84 19.15 8.44 -10.51
C PRO A 84 18.46 9.53 -9.67
N PHE A 85 17.52 10.28 -10.28
CA PHE A 85 16.76 11.30 -9.57
C PHE A 85 15.73 10.68 -8.61
N ILE A 86 15.11 9.56 -8.99
CA ILE A 86 14.18 8.81 -8.14
C ILE A 86 14.97 8.18 -6.98
N GLU A 87 16.14 7.61 -7.25
CA GLU A 87 17.03 7.06 -6.22
C GLU A 87 17.40 8.12 -5.18
N GLN A 88 17.83 9.31 -5.63
CA GLN A 88 18.17 10.41 -4.73
C GLN A 88 16.97 10.93 -3.93
N THR A 89 15.76 10.92 -4.52
CA THR A 89 14.54 11.36 -3.85
C THR A 89 14.14 10.37 -2.74
N VAL A 90 14.21 9.08 -3.04
CA VAL A 90 13.97 8.00 -2.06
C VAL A 90 15.02 8.06 -0.96
N PHE A 91 16.30 8.28 -1.32
CA PHE A 91 17.38 8.45 -0.36
C PHE A 91 17.11 9.63 0.58
N ASN A 92 16.74 10.79 0.05
CA ASN A 92 16.46 11.97 0.87
C ASN A 92 15.24 11.76 1.78
N PHE A 93 14.21 11.06 1.31
CA PHE A 93 13.01 10.74 2.08
C PHE A 93 13.33 9.86 3.31
N TYR A 94 14.17 8.83 3.15
CA TYR A 94 14.57 7.97 4.27
C TYR A 94 15.63 8.60 5.18
N HIS A 95 16.46 9.50 4.64
CA HIS A 95 17.45 10.23 5.42
C HIS A 95 16.83 11.24 6.39
N THR A 96 15.67 11.83 6.04
CA THR A 96 14.93 12.74 6.93
C THR A 96 14.27 12.04 8.12
N ASP A 97 14.11 10.72 8.08
CA ASP A 97 13.40 9.94 9.10
C ASP A 97 14.32 9.24 10.13
N GLU A 98 15.62 9.58 10.16
CA GLU A 98 16.64 8.97 11.05
C GLU A 98 16.68 7.42 11.00
N ILE A 99 16.16 6.80 9.93
CA ILE A 99 16.22 5.35 9.75
C ILE A 99 17.65 4.95 9.38
N ASN A 100 18.30 4.24 10.30
CA ASN A 100 19.71 3.87 10.24
C ASN A 100 19.98 2.95 9.03
N TYR A 101 20.72 3.46 8.05
CA TYR A 101 20.97 2.91 6.70
C TYR A 101 21.65 1.53 6.62
N ARG A 102 22.02 0.91 7.74
CA ARG A 102 22.83 -0.32 7.74
C ARG A 102 22.13 -1.57 7.17
N ASN A 103 20.82 -1.54 6.94
CA ASN A 103 20.06 -2.72 6.54
C ASN A 103 19.55 -2.71 5.08
N ILE A 104 19.73 -1.64 4.31
CA ILE A 104 19.21 -1.56 2.92
C ILE A 104 20.21 -2.14 1.90
N THR A 105 21.51 -2.17 2.22
CA THR A 105 22.57 -2.59 1.29
C THR A 105 22.61 -4.09 1.01
N PHE A 106 21.90 -4.93 1.79
CA PHE A 106 21.92 -6.39 1.60
C PHE A 106 20.88 -6.95 0.62
N ALA A 107 19.99 -6.12 0.07
CA ALA A 107 18.95 -6.58 -0.85
C ALA A 107 19.29 -6.45 -2.35
N PHE A 108 20.48 -5.95 -2.70
CA PHE A 108 20.81 -5.57 -4.09
C PHE A 108 22.06 -6.24 -4.67
N ILE A 109 22.66 -7.21 -3.97
CA ILE A 109 23.72 -8.06 -4.54
C ILE A 109 23.46 -9.51 -4.11
N GLU A 110 22.60 -10.20 -4.87
CA GLU A 110 22.75 -11.59 -5.34
C GLU A 110 21.64 -11.92 -6.35
#